data_AF-A0A0L9UKX7-F1
#
_entry.id   AF-A0A0L9UKX7-F1
#
_cell.length_a   1.000
_cell.length_b   1.000
_cell.length_c   1.000
_cell.angle_alpha   90.00
_cell.angle_beta   90.00
_cell.angle_gamma   90.00
#
_symmetry.space_group_name_H-M   'P 1'
#
loop_
_entity.id
_entity.type
_entity.pdbx_description
1 polymer ?
#
loop_
_entity_poly.entity_id
_entity_poly.type
_entity_poly.pdbx_seq_one_letter_code
_entity_poly.pdbx_strand_id
1 'polypeptide(L)'
;MIIKFVAKDFWTAQKKVSELINGRILVGHALSNDFKALLLSHPKKDIRDTSEYQPFLRSSSRRALRHLADEHLGVQIQTGEHCPIEDARAAMLLYQRHKKEWEKSIKDQFRLKQKQRKSKQKKKHKIEEASNANHVEIES
;
A
#
# COMPACT_ATOMS: atom_id res chain seq x y z
N MET A 1 -38.97 17.74 12.96
CA MET A 1 -38.24 17.45 11.70
C MET A 1 -37.39 16.21 11.96
N ILE A 2 -37.83 15.02 11.53
CA ILE A 2 -37.09 13.77 11.74
C ILE A 2 -36.09 13.65 10.58
N ILE A 3 -34.81 13.87 10.85
CA ILE A 3 -33.75 13.65 9.88
C ILE A 3 -33.59 12.14 9.72
N LYS A 4 -34.18 11.57 8.66
CA LYS A 4 -33.93 10.18 8.26
C LYS A 4 -32.48 10.05 7.81
N PHE A 5 -31.61 9.52 8.67
CA PHE A 5 -30.32 8.99 8.25
C PHE A 5 -30.56 7.66 7.53
N VAL A 6 -30.75 7.73 6.21
CA VAL A 6 -30.78 6.54 5.37
C VAL A 6 -29.34 6.12 5.11
N ALA A 7 -28.98 4.91 5.55
CA ALA A 7 -27.70 4.32 5.20
C ALA A 7 -27.60 4.22 3.67
N LYS A 8 -26.47 4.65 3.10
CA LYS A 8 -26.22 4.47 1.67
C LYS A 8 -26.07 2.98 1.39
N ASP A 9 -26.56 2.54 0.25
CA ASP A 9 -26.29 1.19 -0.22
C ASP A 9 -24.78 1.01 -0.47
N PHE A 10 -24.35 -0.25 -0.38
CA PHE A 10 -22.95 -0.61 -0.51
C PHE A 10 -22.33 -0.12 -1.84
N TRP A 11 -23.04 -0.24 -2.95
CA TRP A 11 -22.53 0.12 -4.27
C TRP A 11 -22.32 1.63 -4.41
N THR A 12 -23.25 2.43 -3.89
CA THR A 12 -23.08 3.88 -3.83
C THR A 12 -21.88 4.28 -2.99
N ALA A 13 -21.66 3.63 -1.84
CA ALA A 13 -20.50 3.90 -1.00
C ALA A 13 -19.18 3.47 -1.68
N GLN A 14 -19.14 2.25 -2.20
CA GLN A 14 -18.00 1.68 -2.91
C GLN A 14 -17.59 2.55 -4.11
N LYS A 15 -18.55 2.95 -4.96
CA LYS A 15 -18.31 3.80 -6.14
C LYS A 15 -17.69 5.13 -5.72
N LYS A 16 -18.24 5.77 -4.69
CA LYS A 16 -17.71 7.05 -4.18
C LYS A 16 -16.30 6.92 -3.64
N VAL A 17 -15.99 5.83 -2.93
CA VAL A 17 -14.62 5.58 -2.44
C VAL A 17 -13.68 5.35 -3.61
N SER A 18 -14.06 4.54 -4.59
CA SER A 18 -13.27 4.26 -5.80
C SER A 18 -12.93 5.54 -6.56
N GLU A 19 -13.92 6.40 -6.81
CA GLU A 19 -13.73 7.70 -7.45
C GLU A 19 -12.84 8.64 -6.63
N LEU A 20 -13.00 8.65 -5.30
CA LEU A 20 -12.23 9.51 -4.41
C LEU A 20 -10.75 9.16 -4.40
N ILE A 21 -10.40 7.88 -4.36
CA ILE A 21 -9.01 7.42 -4.27
C ILE A 21 -8.31 7.36 -5.64
N ASN A 22 -9.08 7.42 -6.74
CA ASN A 22 -8.53 7.30 -8.09
C ASN A 22 -7.47 8.38 -8.37
N GLY A 23 -6.29 7.94 -8.82
CA GLY A 23 -5.15 8.82 -9.10
C GLY A 23 -4.52 9.49 -7.88
N ARG A 24 -4.91 9.11 -6.65
CA ARG A 24 -4.41 9.70 -5.40
C ARG A 24 -3.55 8.71 -4.62
N ILE A 25 -2.72 9.26 -3.75
CA ILE A 25 -2.02 8.49 -2.73
C ILE A 25 -2.99 8.23 -1.57
N LEU A 26 -3.24 6.95 -1.27
CA LEU A 26 -4.04 6.55 -0.11
C LEU A 26 -3.12 6.24 1.08
N VAL A 27 -3.38 6.90 2.20
CA VAL A 27 -2.67 6.70 3.48
C VAL A 27 -3.64 6.05 4.46
N GLY A 28 -3.18 5.05 5.22
CA GLY A 28 -4.01 4.39 6.22
C GLY A 28 -3.25 3.36 7.04
N HIS A 29 -4.00 2.50 7.72
CA HIS A 29 -3.47 1.43 8.57
C HIS A 29 -4.19 0.12 8.27
N ALA A 30 -3.44 -0.90 7.86
CA ALA A 30 -3.99 -2.21 7.46
C ALA A 30 -5.06 -2.13 6.36
N LEU A 31 -4.78 -1.31 5.34
CA LEU A 31 -5.68 -0.98 4.22
C LEU A 31 -6.16 -2.21 3.44
N SER A 32 -5.47 -3.35 3.56
CA SER A 32 -5.92 -4.62 3.00
C SER A 32 -7.31 -5.03 3.49
N ASN A 33 -7.64 -4.70 4.74
CA ASN A 33 -8.95 -5.01 5.32
C ASN A 33 -10.03 -4.17 4.67
N ASP A 34 -9.81 -2.86 4.54
CA ASP A 34 -10.74 -1.92 3.91
C ASP A 34 -10.97 -2.26 2.43
N PHE A 35 -9.89 -2.52 1.69
CA PHE A 35 -9.97 -2.92 0.29
C PHE A 35 -10.74 -4.22 0.10
N LYS A 36 -10.54 -5.20 0.98
CA LYS A 36 -11.29 -6.47 0.95
C LYS A 36 -12.77 -6.24 1.24
N ALA A 37 -13.10 -5.42 2.24
CA ALA A 37 -14.48 -5.09 2.58
C ALA A 37 -15.19 -4.34 1.45
N LEU A 38 -14.46 -3.46 0.76
CA LEU A 38 -14.99 -2.66 -0.35
C LEU A 38 -14.86 -3.36 -1.70
N LEU A 39 -14.25 -4.54 -1.82
CA LEU A 39 -13.94 -5.20 -3.09
C LEU A 39 -13.19 -4.28 -4.08
N LEU A 40 -12.27 -3.46 -3.56
CA LEU A 40 -11.46 -2.52 -4.34
C LEU A 40 -9.99 -2.94 -4.36
N SER A 41 -9.25 -2.38 -5.31
CA SER A 41 -7.80 -2.45 -5.34
C SER A 41 -7.21 -1.09 -5.67
N HIS A 42 -5.98 -0.84 -5.24
CA HIS A 42 -5.28 0.41 -5.51
C HIS A 42 -3.83 0.11 -5.93
N PRO A 43 -3.21 0.91 -6.82
CA PRO A 43 -1.83 0.67 -7.22
C PRO A 43 -0.90 0.66 -6.01
N LYS A 44 -0.05 -0.37 -5.88
CA LYS A 44 0.87 -0.50 -4.73
C LYS A 44 1.80 0.69 -4.55
N LYS A 45 2.14 1.40 -5.64
CA LYS A 45 2.95 2.64 -5.62
C LYS A 45 2.21 3.83 -4.99
N ASP A 46 0.89 3.75 -4.91
CA ASP A 46 -0.02 4.81 -4.47
C ASP A 46 -0.59 4.49 -3.06
N ILE A 47 -0.11 3.44 -2.40
CA ILE A 47 -0.51 3.03 -1.04
C ILE A 47 0.59 3.37 -0.03
N ARG A 48 0.24 4.05 1.06
CA ARG A 48 1.07 4.35 2.24
C ARG A 48 0.40 3.71 3.45
N ASP A 49 0.64 2.42 3.64
CA ASP A 49 0.11 1.66 4.76
C ASP A 49 1.08 1.68 5.96
N THR A 50 0.66 2.29 7.06
CA THR A 50 1.44 2.37 8.30
C THR A 50 1.68 1.00 8.94
N SER A 51 0.84 0.00 8.66
CA SER A 51 1.04 -1.37 9.14
C SER A 51 2.11 -2.14 8.35
N GLU A 52 2.51 -1.65 7.17
CA GLU A 52 3.51 -2.29 6.30
C GLU A 52 4.81 -1.48 6.17
N TYR A 53 4.87 -0.30 6.77
CA TYR A 53 6.05 0.56 6.74
C TYR A 53 7.18 -0.07 7.55
N GLN A 54 8.29 -0.42 6.88
CA GLN A 54 9.39 -1.20 7.47
C GLN A 54 9.92 -0.64 8.80
N PRO A 55 10.14 0.69 8.97
CA PRO A 55 10.55 1.27 10.25
C PRO A 55 9.56 1.09 11.40
N PHE A 56 8.29 0.80 11.11
CA PHE A 56 7.26 0.55 12.13
C PHE A 56 7.12 -0.93 12.48
N LEU A 57 7.76 -1.84 11.75
CA LEU A 57 7.69 -3.26 12.05
C LEU A 57 8.63 -3.63 13.19
N ARG A 58 8.18 -4.51 14.09
CA ARG A 58 9.03 -5.09 15.14
C ARG A 58 9.20 -6.57 14.84
N SER A 59 10.43 -7.00 14.58
CA SER A 59 10.74 -8.40 14.20
C SER A 59 9.86 -8.91 13.05
N SER A 60 9.62 -8.05 12.05
CA SER A 60 8.73 -8.31 10.90
C SER A 60 7.24 -8.48 11.21
N SER A 61 6.81 -8.22 12.45
CA SER A 61 5.40 -8.24 12.84
C SER A 61 4.76 -6.86 12.73
N ARG A 62 3.50 -6.83 12.27
CA ARG A 62 2.68 -5.62 12.21
C ARG A 62 2.31 -5.18 13.63
N ARG A 63 2.31 -3.87 13.86
CA ARG A 63 1.93 -3.27 15.15
C ARG A 63 0.56 -2.60 15.04
N ALA A 64 -0.19 -2.58 16.13
CA ALA A 64 -1.45 -1.84 16.21
C ALA A 64 -1.22 -0.33 16.08
N LEU A 65 -2.15 0.36 15.42
CA LEU A 65 -2.11 1.81 15.21
C LEU A 65 -1.93 2.57 16.53
N ARG A 66 -2.64 2.18 17.59
CA ARG A 66 -2.51 2.79 18.93
C ARG A 66 -1.08 2.81 19.44
N HIS A 67 -0.33 1.72 19.28
CA HIS A 67 1.07 1.65 19.72
C HIS A 67 1.98 2.55 18.88
N LEU A 68 1.70 2.67 17.58
CA LEU A 68 2.46 3.56 16.70
C LEU A 68 2.16 5.03 17.00
N ALA A 69 0.89 5.36 17.25
CA ALA A 69 0.47 6.71 17.63
C ALA A 69 1.10 7.14 18.95
N ASP A 70 1.12 6.27 19.96
CA ASP A 70 1.76 6.56 21.22
C ASP A 70 3.28 6.78 21.05
N GLU A 71 3.97 5.84 20.41
CA GLU A 71 5.43 5.90 20.27
C GLU A 71 5.91 7.07 19.41
N HIS A 72 5.26 7.30 18.26
CA HIS A 72 5.74 8.27 17.29
C HIS A 72 5.04 9.62 17.38
N LEU A 73 3.84 9.71 17.94
CA LEU A 73 3.11 10.97 18.07
C LEU A 73 2.95 11.42 19.53
N GLY A 74 3.19 10.54 20.51
CA GLY A 74 2.94 10.84 21.93
C GLY A 74 1.46 10.93 22.27
N VAL A 75 0.58 10.29 21.47
CA VAL A 75 -0.87 10.38 21.62
C VAL A 75 -1.46 8.99 21.84
N GLN A 76 -2.21 8.84 22.92
CA GLN A 76 -3.03 7.66 23.16
C GLN A 76 -4.35 7.82 22.42
N ILE A 77 -4.59 6.94 21.45
CA ILE A 77 -5.85 6.82 20.71
C ILE A 77 -6.52 5.50 21.07
N GLN A 78 -7.79 5.31 20.70
CA GLN A 78 -8.48 4.03 20.90
C GLN A 78 -8.53 3.57 22.38
N THR A 79 -8.63 4.51 23.32
CA THR A 79 -8.73 4.21 24.76
C THR A 79 -10.13 3.77 25.18
N GLY A 80 -11.11 3.90 24.29
CA GLY A 80 -12.51 3.49 24.46
C GLY A 80 -13.08 2.98 23.15
N GLU A 81 -14.25 3.47 22.73
CA GLU A 81 -14.80 3.15 21.41
C GLU A 81 -13.92 3.73 20.29
N HIS A 82 -13.69 2.92 19.26
CA HIS A 82 -12.86 3.32 18.11
C HIS A 82 -13.58 4.37 17.26
N CYS A 83 -12.88 5.47 16.97
CA CYS A 83 -13.37 6.50 16.06
C CYS A 83 -12.62 6.43 14.72
N PRO A 84 -13.28 6.10 13.59
CA PRO A 84 -12.63 6.05 12.27
C PRO A 84 -11.94 7.37 11.87
N ILE A 85 -12.46 8.50 12.35
CA ILE A 85 -11.88 9.83 12.09
C ILE A 85 -10.55 9.99 12.85
N GLU A 86 -10.50 9.55 14.11
CA GLU A 86 -9.28 9.56 14.91
C GLU A 86 -8.21 8.65 14.29
N ASP A 87 -8.59 7.44 13.90
CA ASP A 87 -7.69 6.47 13.28
C ASP A 87 -7.10 6.98 11.95
N ALA A 88 -7.95 7.56 11.09
CA ALA A 88 -7.50 8.15 9.83
C ALA A 88 -6.53 9.32 10.05
N ARG A 89 -6.79 10.15 11.07
CA ARG A 89 -5.90 11.26 11.45
C ARG A 89 -4.57 10.75 11.98
N ALA A 90 -4.57 9.76 12.86
CA ALA A 90 -3.36 9.17 13.40
C ALA A 90 -2.48 8.55 12.30
N ALA A 91 -3.09 7.76 11.40
CA ALA A 91 -2.37 7.20 10.25
C ALA A 91 -1.77 8.30 9.33
N MET A 92 -2.53 9.37 9.09
CA MET A 92 -2.06 10.51 8.30
C MET A 92 -0.91 11.26 8.99
N LEU A 93 -0.97 11.46 10.31
CA LEU A 93 0.10 12.10 11.08
C LEU A 93 1.37 11.25 11.11
N LEU A 94 1.24 9.93 11.27
CA LEU A 94 2.36 8.99 11.17
C LEU A 94 3.05 9.08 9.80
N TYR A 95 2.28 9.08 8.71
CA TYR A 95 2.83 9.27 7.38
C TYR A 95 3.52 10.63 7.23
N GLN A 96 2.89 11.72 7.68
CA GLN A 96 3.48 13.06 7.59
C GLN A 96 4.81 13.16 8.35
N ARG A 97 4.90 12.58 9.55
CA ARG A 97 6.11 12.59 10.37
C ARG A 97 7.29 11.88 9.69
N HIS A 98 7.01 10.85 8.89
CA HIS A 98 8.03 10.03 8.20
C HIS A 98 8.04 10.22 6.68
N LYS A 99 7.36 11.26 6.17
CA LYS A 99 7.07 11.43 4.73
C LYS A 99 8.33 11.42 3.87
N LYS A 100 9.39 12.09 4.33
CA LYS A 100 10.64 12.24 3.56
C LYS A 100 11.33 10.89 3.35
N GLU A 101 11.51 10.13 4.43
CA GLU A 101 12.12 8.81 4.42
C GLU A 101 11.23 7.79 3.71
N TRP A 102 9.91 7.88 3.93
CA TRP A 102 8.93 7.02 3.29
C TRP A 102 8.94 7.16 1.78
N GLU A 103 8.77 8.38 1.24
CA GLU A 103 8.73 8.62 -0.20
C GLU A 103 10.07 8.28 -0.88
N LYS A 104 11.19 8.50 -0.19
CA LYS A 104 12.51 8.05 -0.65
C LYS A 104 12.54 6.53 -0.79
N SER A 105 12.11 5.80 0.24
CA SER A 105 12.13 4.33 0.24
C SER A 105 11.25 3.73 -0.87
N ILE A 106 10.06 4.30 -1.12
CA ILE A 106 9.18 3.87 -2.22
C ILE A 106 9.85 4.08 -3.58
N LYS A 107 10.48 5.24 -3.79
CA LYS A 107 11.21 5.55 -5.03
C LYS A 107 12.36 4.57 -5.27
N ASP A 108 13.13 4.27 -4.22
CA ASP A 108 14.27 3.36 -4.31
C ASP A 108 13.85 1.91 -4.55
N GLN A 109 12.79 1.44 -3.87
CA GLN A 109 12.20 0.12 -4.14
C GLN A 109 11.70 0.01 -5.59
N PHE A 110 11.06 1.06 -6.12
CA PHE A 110 10.59 1.05 -7.50
C PHE A 110 11.77 0.98 -8.49
N ARG A 111 12.80 1.81 -8.28
CA ARG A 111 14.04 1.78 -9.09
C ARG A 111 14.68 0.40 -9.07
N LEU A 112 14.75 -0.24 -7.89
CA LEU A 112 15.30 -1.58 -7.75
C LEU A 112 14.49 -2.63 -8.51
N LYS A 113 13.15 -2.61 -8.38
CA LYS A 113 12.26 -3.50 -9.14
C LYS A 113 12.40 -3.32 -10.65
N GLN A 114 12.56 -2.09 -11.14
CA GLN A 114 12.80 -1.83 -12.56
C GLN A 114 14.14 -2.40 -13.05
N LYS A 115 15.22 -2.23 -12.27
CA LYS A 115 16.53 -2.85 -12.58
C LYS A 115 16.43 -4.37 -12.64
N GLN A 116 15.75 -5.00 -11.67
CA GLN A 116 15.54 -6.44 -11.63
C GLN A 116 14.70 -6.96 -12.81
N ARG A 117 13.69 -6.21 -13.26
CA ARG A 117 12.90 -6.57 -14.44
C ARG A 117 13.76 -6.54 -15.72
N LYS A 118 14.58 -5.49 -15.89
CA LYS A 118 15.50 -5.37 -17.05
C LYS A 118 16.54 -6.49 -17.07
N SER A 119 17.13 -6.84 -15.92
CA SER A 119 18.11 -7.93 -15.86
C SER A 119 17.48 -9.30 -16.16
N LYS A 120 16.27 -9.57 -15.66
CA LYS A 120 15.50 -10.79 -16.00
C LYS A 120 15.17 -10.87 -17.49
N GLN A 121 14.75 -9.76 -18.12
CA GLN A 121 14.49 -9.72 -19.55
C GLN A 121 15.75 -10.01 -20.38
N LYS A 122 16.89 -9.40 -20.04
CA LYS A 122 18.16 -9.63 -20.73
C LYS A 122 18.63 -11.08 -20.58
N LYS A 123 18.45 -11.69 -19.40
CA LYS A 123 18.76 -13.10 -19.17
C LYS A 123 17.85 -14.02 -19.99
N LYS A 124 16.55 -13.71 -20.10
CA LYS A 124 15.60 -14.46 -20.92
C LYS A 124 15.97 -14.42 -22.40
N HIS A 125 16.27 -13.23 -22.94
CA HIS A 125 16.68 -13.07 -24.34
C HIS A 125 17.96 -13.85 -24.67
N LYS A 126 18.96 -13.82 -23.77
CA LYS A 126 20.21 -14.57 -23.94
C LYS A 126 20.00 -16.09 -23.90
N ILE A 127 19.05 -16.58 -23.12
CA ILE A 127 18.69 -18.01 -23.06
C ILE A 127 17.97 -18.42 -24.35
N GLU A 128 17.02 -17.60 -24.83
CA GLU A 128 16.28 -17.85 -26.07
C GLU A 128 17.19 -17.80 -27.32
N GLU A 129 18.15 -16.87 -27.37
CA GLU A 129 19.18 -16.81 -28.41
C GLU A 129 20.07 -18.06 -28.42
N ALA A 130 20.52 -18.51 -27.25
CA ALA A 130 21.38 -19.70 -27.14
C ALA A 130 20.64 -20.99 -27.51
N SER A 131 19.36 -21.12 -27.17
CA SER A 131 18.55 -22.29 -27.58
C SER A 131 18.29 -22.31 -29.09
N ASN A 132 18.08 -21.15 -29.71
CA ASN A 132 17.86 -21.07 -31.16
C ASN A 132 19.15 -21.36 -31.95
N ALA A 133 20.31 -20.90 -31.46
CA ALA A 133 21.60 -21.21 -32.09
C ALA A 133 21.88 -22.72 -32.10
N ASN A 134 21.61 -23.40 -30.99
CA ASN A 134 21.80 -24.86 -30.88
C ASN A 134 20.83 -25.68 -31.75
N HIS A 135 19.67 -25.13 -32.12
CA HIS A 135 18.72 -25.83 -33.01
C HIS A 135 19.17 -25.78 -34.47
N VAL A 136 19.75 -24.66 -34.92
CA VAL A 136 20.25 -24.48 -36.30
C VAL A 136 21.49 -25.34 -36.59
N GLU A 137 22.34 -25.59 -35.59
CA GLU A 137 23.54 -26.42 -35.75
C GLU A 137 23.26 -27.94 -35.83
N ILE A 138 22.08 -28.41 -35.43
CA ILE A 138 21.71 -29.85 -35.46
C ILE A 138 21.00 -30.24 -36.77
N GLU A 139 20.49 -29.28 -37.53
CA GLU A 139 19.80 -29.50 -38.83
C GLU A 139 20.70 -29.25 -40.06
N SER A 140 22.01 -29.04 -39.87
CA SER A 140 23.00 -28.85 -40.95
C SER A 140 23.85 -30.08 -41.24
#